data_AF-A0A436WRU2-F1
#
_entry.id   AF-A0A436WRU2-F1
#
_cell.length_a   1.000
_cell.length_b   1.000
_cell.length_c   1.000
_cell.angle_alpha   90.00
_cell.angle_beta   90.00
_cell.angle_gamma   90.00
#
_symmetry.space_group_name_H-M   'P 1'
#
loop_
_entity.id
_entity.type
_entity.pdbx_description
1 polymer ?
#
loop_
_entity_poly.entity_id
_entity_poly.type
_entity_poly.pdbx_seq_one_letter_code
_entity_poly.pdbx_strand_id
1 'polypeptide(L)'
;MAKFQINRRKFLTSASLGLSGIALSGCDAFDSGLGVGGGLRSFLENANGLTYRAQRLLAGRDALAQEFTEADIRQPQRPNGVT
;
A
#
# COMPACT_ATOMS: atom_id res chain seq x y z
N MET A 1 19.13 -32.29 -29.24
CA MET A 1 18.24 -31.43 -28.43
C MET A 1 19.09 -30.31 -27.84
N ALA A 2 18.84 -29.04 -28.18
CA ALA A 2 19.60 -27.92 -27.63
C ALA A 2 19.15 -27.65 -26.18
N LYS A 3 20.08 -27.71 -25.22
CA LYS A 3 19.79 -27.47 -23.80
C LYS A 3 19.78 -25.96 -23.56
N PHE A 4 18.62 -25.41 -23.21
CA PHE A 4 18.51 -23.98 -22.88
C PHE A 4 19.24 -23.71 -21.57
N GLN A 5 20.45 -23.14 -21.66
CA GLN A 5 21.26 -22.75 -20.50
C GLN A 5 21.23 -21.23 -20.35
N ILE A 6 20.34 -20.73 -19.50
CA ILE A 6 20.34 -19.31 -19.11
C ILE A 6 21.37 -19.11 -18.01
N ASN A 7 22.34 -18.22 -18.26
CA ASN A 7 23.28 -17.78 -17.24
C ASN A 7 22.52 -16.99 -16.16
N ARG A 8 22.74 -17.31 -14.86
CA ARG A 8 22.16 -16.61 -13.71
C ARG A 8 22.27 -15.09 -13.83
N ARG A 9 23.41 -14.56 -14.30
CA ARG A 9 23.58 -13.12 -14.52
C ARG A 9 22.61 -12.58 -15.58
N LYS A 10 22.48 -13.26 -16.72
CA LYS A 10 21.54 -12.87 -17.78
C LYS A 10 20.09 -12.94 -17.28
N PHE A 11 19.73 -13.97 -16.53
CA PHE A 11 18.41 -14.09 -15.91
C PHE A 11 18.11 -12.92 -14.97
N LEU A 12 19.03 -12.64 -14.04
CA LEU A 12 18.85 -11.55 -13.07
C LEU A 12 18.80 -10.18 -13.75
N THR A 13 19.63 -9.95 -14.78
CA THR A 13 19.60 -8.71 -15.56
C THR A 13 18.31 -8.57 -16.36
N SER A 14 17.80 -9.63 -16.98
CA SER A 14 16.50 -9.57 -17.68
C SER A 14 15.34 -9.38 -16.70
N ALA A 15 15.40 -10.00 -15.53
CA ALA A 15 14.38 -9.88 -14.50
C ALA A 15 14.37 -8.46 -13.91
N SER A 16 15.52 -7.89 -13.61
CA SER A 16 15.61 -6.52 -13.08
C SER A 16 15.15 -5.49 -14.11
N LEU A 17 15.52 -5.64 -15.38
CA LEU A 17 15.03 -4.75 -16.44
C LEU A 17 13.51 -4.86 -16.63
N GLY A 18 12.95 -6.07 -16.59
CA GLY A 18 11.51 -6.29 -16.66
C GLY A 18 10.76 -5.66 -15.48
N LEU A 19 11.24 -5.88 -14.25
CA LEU A 19 10.65 -5.30 -13.04
C LEU A 19 10.74 -3.78 -13.02
N SER A 20 11.89 -3.21 -13.39
CA SER A 20 12.04 -1.75 -13.49
C SER A 20 11.15 -1.16 -14.58
N GLY A 21 10.98 -1.85 -15.71
CA GLY A 21 10.05 -1.44 -16.77
C GLY A 21 8.61 -1.38 -16.27
N ILE A 22 8.15 -2.40 -15.53
CA ILE A 22 6.81 -2.44 -14.94
C ILE A 22 6.63 -1.34 -13.88
N ALA A 23 7.63 -1.13 -13.02
CA ALA A 23 7.60 -0.10 -12.00
C ALA A 23 7.54 1.32 -12.61
N LEU A 24 8.31 1.56 -13.69
CA LEU A 24 8.32 2.83 -14.41
C LEU A 24 7.08 3.03 -15.29
N SER A 25 6.48 1.97 -15.84
CA SER A 25 5.24 2.04 -16.63
C SER A 25 3.98 2.16 -15.79
N GLY A 26 4.08 2.04 -14.47
CA GLY A 26 2.93 2.01 -13.56
C GLY A 26 2.03 3.24 -13.67
N CYS A 27 2.57 4.40 -14.04
CA CYS A 27 1.78 5.61 -14.19
C CYS A 27 0.81 5.57 -15.38
N ASP A 28 1.19 5.00 -16.53
CA ASP A 28 0.32 4.98 -17.73
C ASP A 28 -0.52 3.69 -17.79
N ALA A 29 0.07 2.55 -17.42
CA ALA A 29 -0.60 1.25 -17.47
C ALA A 29 -1.79 1.14 -16.51
N PHE A 30 -1.74 1.84 -15.37
CA PHE A 30 -2.81 1.80 -14.37
C PHE A 30 -3.71 3.05 -14.38
N ASP A 31 -3.36 4.11 -15.11
CA ASP A 31 -4.13 5.38 -15.12
C ASP A 31 -5.59 5.14 -15.53
N SER A 32 -5.79 4.39 -16.61
CA SER A 32 -7.11 4.05 -17.14
C SER A 32 -7.95 3.18 -16.19
N GLY A 33 -7.32 2.35 -15.35
CA GLY A 33 -7.99 1.44 -14.41
C GLY A 33 -8.19 2.00 -13.01
N LEU A 34 -7.37 2.98 -12.62
CA LEU A 34 -7.39 3.64 -11.31
C LEU A 34 -8.24 4.93 -11.28
N GLY A 35 -8.76 5.35 -12.44
CA GLY A 35 -9.76 6.40 -12.54
C GLY A 35 -11.00 6.14 -11.65
N VAL A 36 -11.68 7.21 -11.28
CA VAL A 36 -12.93 7.13 -10.50
C VAL A 36 -13.97 6.36 -11.32
N GLY A 37 -14.55 5.30 -10.74
CA GLY A 37 -15.46 4.38 -11.43
C GLY A 37 -14.77 3.23 -12.20
N GLY A 38 -13.44 3.16 -12.20
CA GLY A 38 -12.69 2.05 -12.77
C GLY A 38 -12.85 0.74 -11.99
N GLY A 39 -12.90 -0.39 -12.70
CA GLY A 39 -13.05 -1.72 -12.09
C GLY A 39 -11.86 -2.12 -11.22
N LEU A 40 -10.63 -1.79 -11.64
CA LEU A 40 -9.42 -2.06 -10.86
C LEU A 40 -9.42 -1.24 -9.56
N ARG A 41 -9.75 0.06 -9.63
CA ARG A 41 -9.94 0.88 -8.43
C ARG A 41 -10.98 0.26 -7.48
N SER A 42 -12.14 -0.11 -8.01
CA SER A 42 -13.23 -0.70 -7.21
C SER A 42 -12.79 -2.00 -6.52
N PHE A 43 -12.00 -2.84 -7.21
CA PHE A 43 -11.42 -4.04 -6.63
C PHE A 43 -10.45 -3.71 -5.48
N LEU A 44 -9.54 -2.76 -5.69
CA LEU A 44 -8.60 -2.33 -4.64
C LEU A 44 -9.33 -1.68 -3.46
N GLU A 45 -10.40 -0.93 -3.70
CA GLU A 45 -11.23 -0.34 -2.65
C GLU A 45 -11.87 -1.40 -1.75
N ASN A 46 -12.23 -2.57 -2.28
CA ASN A 46 -12.72 -3.69 -1.46
C ASN A 46 -11.67 -4.20 -0.44
N ALA A 47 -10.37 -4.04 -0.74
CA ALA A 47 -9.32 -4.39 0.22
C ALA A 47 -9.34 -3.51 1.48
N ASN A 48 -9.91 -2.30 1.41
CA ASN A 48 -10.13 -1.46 2.60
C ASN A 48 -11.11 -2.12 3.57
N GLY A 49 -12.16 -2.77 3.07
CA GLY A 49 -13.13 -3.49 3.91
C GLY A 49 -12.50 -4.67 4.65
N LEU A 50 -11.63 -5.43 3.97
CA LEU A 50 -10.87 -6.52 4.60
C LEU A 50 -9.91 -5.98 5.66
N THR A 51 -9.17 -4.93 5.33
CA THR A 51 -8.20 -4.29 6.24
C THR A 51 -8.90 -3.74 7.49
N TYR A 52 -10.04 -3.06 7.32
CA TYR A 52 -10.85 -2.55 8.42
C TYR A 52 -11.29 -3.68 9.37
N ARG A 53 -11.75 -4.82 8.82
CA ARG A 53 -12.15 -5.99 9.62
C ARG A 53 -10.96 -6.61 10.35
N ALA A 54 -9.82 -6.75 9.68
CA ALA A 54 -8.61 -7.30 10.28
C ALA A 54 -8.09 -6.40 11.42
N GLN A 55 -8.02 -5.08 11.19
CA GLN A 55 -7.66 -4.10 12.21
C GLN A 55 -8.59 -4.19 13.41
N ARG A 56 -9.90 -4.25 13.19
CA ARG A 56 -10.91 -4.33 14.25
C ARG A 56 -10.92 -5.68 14.99
N LEU A 57 -10.44 -6.75 14.35
CA LEU A 57 -10.21 -8.04 15.00
C LEU A 57 -8.98 -8.01 15.92
N LEU A 58 -7.88 -7.41 15.44
CA LEU A 58 -6.60 -7.38 16.16
C LEU A 58 -6.55 -6.32 17.26
N ALA A 59 -7.02 -5.10 16.97
CA ALA A 59 -7.03 -3.98 17.91
C ALA A 59 -8.23 -4.01 18.86
N GLY A 60 -9.27 -4.78 18.54
CA GLY A 60 -10.53 -4.78 19.27
C GLY A 60 -11.58 -3.88 18.62
N ARG A 61 -12.84 -4.29 18.76
CA ARG A 61 -14.00 -3.59 18.17
C ARG A 61 -14.23 -2.22 18.77
N ASP A 62 -13.97 -2.09 20.05
CA ASP A 62 -14.33 -0.89 20.81
C ASP A 62 -13.06 -0.25 21.42
N ALA A 63 -11.91 -0.50 20.80
CA ALA A 63 -10.67 0.15 21.17
C ALA A 63 -10.76 1.64 20.85
N LEU A 64 -10.77 2.45 21.90
CA LEU A 64 -10.68 3.89 21.80
C LEU A 64 -9.24 4.29 21.44
N ALA A 65 -9.09 5.49 20.90
CA ALA A 65 -7.78 6.10 20.73
C ALA A 65 -7.07 6.20 22.09
N GLN A 66 -5.75 6.09 22.09
CA GLN A 66 -4.97 6.26 23.31
C GLN A 66 -5.17 7.67 23.87
N GLU A 67 -5.53 7.75 25.14
CA GLU A 67 -5.63 9.02 25.86
C GLU A 67 -4.25 9.39 26.41
N PHE A 68 -3.92 10.68 26.33
CA PHE A 68 -2.67 11.26 26.80
C PHE A 68 -2.96 12.33 27.84
N THR A 69 -2.13 12.40 28.87
CA THR A 69 -2.26 13.47 29.87
C THR A 69 -1.72 14.79 29.31
N GLU A 70 -2.08 15.91 29.92
CA GLU A 70 -1.58 17.22 29.50
C GLU A 70 -0.04 17.31 29.52
N ALA A 71 0.60 16.59 30.43
CA ALA A 71 2.06 16.52 30.53
C ALA A 71 2.72 15.72 29.40
N ASP A 72 1.99 14.78 28.79
CA ASP A 72 2.49 13.95 27.67
C ASP A 72 2.44 14.70 26.34
N ILE A 73 1.70 15.82 26.28
CA ILE A 73 1.50 16.61 25.08
C ILE A 73 2.60 17.67 24.98
N ARG A 74 3.38 17.61 23.90
CA ARG A 74 4.38 18.65 23.60
C ARG A 74 3.69 19.98 23.32
N GLN A 75 3.89 20.97 24.18
CA GLN A 75 3.52 22.35 23.90
C GLN A 75 4.26 22.79 22.61
N PRO A 76 3.58 23.36 21.60
CA PRO A 76 2.24 23.97 21.56
C PRO A 76 1.12 23.10 20.96
N GLN A 77 1.33 21.79 20.80
CA GLN A 77 0.34 20.90 20.19
C GLN A 77 -0.90 20.80 21.09
N ARG A 78 -2.08 20.98 20.51
CA ARG A 78 -3.36 20.91 21.23
C ARG A 78 -4.01 19.55 20.98
N PRO A 79 -4.46 18.83 22.04
CA PRO A 79 -4.94 17.44 21.94
C PRO A 79 -6.09 17.23 20.95
N ASN A 80 -6.89 18.27 20.67
CA ASN A 80 -8.07 18.17 19.80
C ASN A 80 -8.04 19.14 18.61
N GLY A 81 -6.86 19.62 18.18
CA GLY A 81 -6.76 20.49 16.99
C GLY A 81 -7.56 21.79 17.07
N VAL A 82 -7.81 22.31 18.28
CA VAL A 82 -8.54 23.58 18.47
C VAL A 82 -7.67 24.75 18.02
N THR A 83 -8.20 25.57 17.12
CA THR A 83 -7.58 26.83 16.66
C THR A 83 -7.51 27.89 17.76
#